data_AF-A0A9E3TN41-F1
#
_entry.id   AF-A0A9E3TN41-F1
#
_cell.length_a   1.000
_cell.length_b   1.000
_cell.length_c   1.000
_cell.angle_alpha   90.00
_cell.angle_beta   90.00
_cell.angle_gamma   90.00
#
_symmetry.space_group_name_H-M   'P 1'
#
loop_
_entity.id
_entity.type
_entity.pdbx_description
1 polymer ?
#
loop_
_entity_poly.entity_id
_entity_poly.type
_entity_poly.pdbx_seq_one_letter_code
_entity_poly.pdbx_strand_id
1 'polypeptide(L)'
;MMNVFHWVKSLLTQRGKALWLYRRGMRSAREHDHQAAIDEYTAAIELDGVPVDVKAMALFNRGLVQMAAGNYGKSVEDLEKVAAMEDAPENVKTMARQKLVKRESRRKNNV
;
A
#
# COMPACT_ATOMS: atom_id res chain seq x y z
N MET A 1 18.53 -28.05 -1.64
CA MET A 1 17.10 -28.08 -1.27
C MET A 1 16.81 -26.86 -0.40
N MET A 2 15.93 -25.95 -0.83
CA MET A 2 15.52 -24.81 0.00
C MET A 2 14.76 -25.33 1.23
N ASN A 3 15.28 -25.02 2.41
CA ASN A 3 14.74 -25.51 3.67
C ASN A 3 13.47 -24.74 4.01
N VAL A 4 12.29 -25.37 3.92
CA VAL A 4 10.97 -24.79 4.25
C VAL A 4 10.99 -24.12 5.63
N PHE A 5 11.80 -24.63 6.55
CA PHE A 5 11.99 -24.06 7.89
C PHE A 5 12.57 -22.64 7.87
N HIS A 6 13.53 -22.35 6.99
CA HIS A 6 14.09 -21.01 6.81
C HIS A 6 13.10 -20.08 6.09
N TRP A 7 12.33 -20.60 5.12
CA TRP A 7 11.25 -19.86 4.45
C TRP A 7 10.13 -19.48 5.44
N VAL A 8 9.68 -20.39 6.30
CA VAL A 8 8.67 -20.12 7.34
C VAL A 8 9.20 -19.15 8.41
N LYS A 9 10.43 -19.33 8.89
CA LYS A 9 11.03 -18.43 9.90
C LYS A 9 11.27 -17.02 9.34
N SER A 10 11.70 -16.93 8.08
CA SER A 10 11.82 -15.68 7.33
C SER A 10 10.44 -15.04 7.10
N LEU A 11 9.44 -15.82 6.72
CA LEU A 11 8.06 -15.37 6.53
C LEU A 11 7.50 -14.76 7.82
N LEU A 12 7.73 -15.38 8.98
CA LEU A 12 7.24 -14.87 10.27
C LEU A 12 7.97 -13.60 10.74
N THR A 13 9.26 -13.47 10.43
CA THR A 13 10.06 -12.31 10.85
C THR A 13 9.85 -11.11 9.92
N GLN A 14 9.88 -11.34 8.60
CA GLN A 14 9.69 -10.28 7.60
C GLN A 14 8.25 -9.82 7.50
N ARG A 15 7.26 -10.73 7.66
CA ARG A 15 5.85 -10.33 7.82
C ARG A 15 5.68 -9.43 9.03
N GLY A 16 6.30 -9.77 10.16
CA GLY A 16 6.26 -8.95 11.38
C GLY A 16 6.82 -7.54 11.14
N LYS A 17 8.00 -7.46 10.50
CA LYS A 17 8.65 -6.18 10.16
C LYS A 17 7.80 -5.34 9.20
N ALA A 18 7.28 -5.94 8.14
CA ALA A 18 6.41 -5.26 7.18
C ALA A 18 5.12 -4.77 7.82
N LEU A 19 4.49 -5.59 8.67
CA LEU A 19 3.28 -5.20 9.39
C LEU A 19 3.56 -4.08 10.40
N TRP A 20 4.73 -4.09 11.06
CA TRP A 20 5.13 -3.01 11.95
C TRP A 20 5.31 -1.69 11.21
N LEU A 21 6.03 -1.69 10.08
CA LEU A 21 6.20 -0.50 9.23
C LEU A 21 4.84 0.00 8.71
N TYR A 22 3.99 -0.90 8.22
CA TYR A 22 2.62 -0.58 7.81
C TYR A 22 1.81 0.08 8.94
N ARG A 23 1.85 -0.49 10.16
CA ARG A 23 1.14 0.07 11.32
C ARG A 23 1.71 1.41 11.76
N ARG A 24 3.02 1.61 11.61
CA ARG A 24 3.68 2.91 11.85
C ARG A 24 3.18 3.93 10.81
N GLY A 25 3.15 3.57 9.53
CA GLY A 25 2.58 4.38 8.44
C GLY A 25 1.15 4.82 8.71
N MET A 26 0.31 3.93 9.23
CA MET A 26 -1.07 4.26 9.62
C MET A 26 -1.16 5.23 10.80
N ARG A 27 -0.18 5.25 11.70
CA ARG A 27 -0.12 6.20 12.81
C ARG A 27 0.26 7.59 12.29
N SER A 28 1.35 7.67 11.52
CA SER A 28 1.82 8.90 10.90
C SER A 28 0.74 9.53 10.01
N ALA A 29 0.02 8.71 9.25
CA ALA A 29 -1.11 9.17 8.44
C ALA A 29 -2.26 9.76 9.27
N ARG A 30 -2.52 9.21 10.46
CA ARG A 30 -3.53 9.75 11.41
C ARG A 30 -3.07 11.04 12.07
N GLU A 31 -1.77 11.21 12.24
CA GLU A 31 -1.15 12.44 12.74
C GLU A 31 -1.01 13.52 11.64
N HIS A 32 -1.52 13.25 10.43
CA HIS A 32 -1.39 14.10 9.25
C HIS A 32 0.07 14.35 8.80
N ASP A 33 1.03 13.59 9.32
CA ASP A 33 2.39 13.55 8.79
C ASP A 33 2.43 12.69 7.53
N HIS A 34 2.09 13.32 6.41
CA HIS A 34 2.01 12.65 5.12
C HIS A 34 3.35 12.13 4.65
N GLN A 35 4.45 12.82 4.92
CA GLN A 35 5.77 12.43 4.47
C GLN A 35 6.27 11.20 5.24
N ALA A 36 6.18 11.22 6.57
CA ALA A 36 6.55 10.07 7.39
C ALA A 36 5.71 8.83 7.05
N ALA A 37 4.41 9.02 6.82
CA ALA A 37 3.53 7.92 6.40
C ALA A 37 3.94 7.32 5.04
N ILE A 38 4.28 8.17 4.06
CA ILE A 38 4.75 7.72 2.74
C ILE A 38 6.05 6.93 2.87
N ASP A 39 7.00 7.41 3.67
CA ASP A 39 8.30 6.77 3.86
C ASP A 39 8.14 5.40 4.55
N GLU A 40 7.26 5.31 5.54
CA GLU A 40 6.98 4.07 6.27
C GLU A 40 6.27 3.02 5.41
N TYR A 41 5.29 3.43 4.60
CA TYR A 41 4.67 2.52 3.64
C TYR A 41 5.65 2.08 2.57
N THR A 42 6.51 2.99 2.09
CA THR A 42 7.53 2.66 1.08
C THR A 42 8.51 1.63 1.63
N ALA A 43 9.02 1.85 2.84
CA ALA A 43 9.86 0.87 3.52
C ALA A 43 9.16 -0.49 3.69
N ALA A 44 7.85 -0.52 3.98
CA ALA A 44 7.09 -1.76 4.07
C ALA A 44 6.99 -2.51 2.73
N ILE A 45 6.81 -1.76 1.63
CA ILE A 45 6.66 -2.29 0.27
C ILE A 45 7.98 -2.84 -0.29
N GLU A 46 9.10 -2.21 0.08
CA GLU A 46 10.45 -2.55 -0.36
C GLU A 46 11.10 -3.68 0.45
N LEU A 47 10.45 -4.15 1.52
CA LEU A 47 10.96 -5.31 2.26
C LEU A 47 10.96 -6.56 1.41
N ASP A 48 12.13 -7.21 1.34
CA ASP A 48 12.28 -8.51 0.71
C ASP A 48 11.36 -9.55 1.36
N GLY A 49 10.59 -10.24 0.51
CA GLY A 49 9.62 -11.23 0.97
C GLY A 49 8.41 -10.64 1.71
N VAL A 50 8.08 -9.37 1.48
CA VAL A 50 6.84 -8.79 1.99
C VAL A 50 5.63 -9.62 1.54
N PRO A 51 4.75 -10.02 2.47
CA PRO A 51 3.52 -10.71 2.10
C PRO A 51 2.64 -9.85 1.19
N VAL A 52 2.04 -10.48 0.17
CA VAL A 52 1.25 -9.80 -0.86
C VAL A 52 0.09 -9.00 -0.24
N ASP A 53 -0.57 -9.52 0.78
CA ASP A 53 -1.63 -8.86 1.51
C ASP A 53 -1.15 -7.55 2.17
N VAL A 54 0.00 -7.58 2.84
CA VAL A 54 0.60 -6.41 3.47
C VAL A 54 1.07 -5.39 2.42
N LYS A 55 1.68 -5.86 1.33
CA LYS A 55 2.12 -5.00 0.22
C LYS A 55 0.94 -4.28 -0.43
N ALA A 56 -0.16 -4.99 -0.69
CA ALA A 56 -1.37 -4.40 -1.26
C ALA A 56 -2.00 -3.34 -0.34
N MET A 57 -2.10 -3.62 0.97
CA MET A 57 -2.59 -2.65 1.96
C MET A 57 -1.68 -1.42 2.08
N ALA A 58 -0.35 -1.62 2.08
CA ALA A 58 0.62 -0.53 2.15
C ALA A 58 0.57 0.37 0.90
N LEU A 59 0.50 -0.22 -0.30
CA LEU A 59 0.34 0.54 -1.55
C LEU A 59 -0.98 1.33 -1.56
N PHE A 60 -2.10 0.69 -1.18
CA PHE A 60 -3.39 1.35 -1.12
C PHE A 60 -3.37 2.55 -0.17
N ASN A 61 -2.87 2.36 1.06
CA ASN A 61 -2.80 3.44 2.05
C ASN A 61 -1.80 4.53 1.64
N ARG A 62 -0.66 4.18 1.04
CA ARG A 62 0.28 5.16 0.48
C ARG A 62 -0.39 6.00 -0.61
N GLY A 63 -1.15 5.36 -1.50
CA GLY A 63 -1.94 6.04 -2.52
C GLY A 63 -2.97 7.01 -1.92
N LEU A 64 -3.63 6.65 -0.81
CA LEU A 64 -4.56 7.55 -0.11
C LEU A 64 -3.84 8.74 0.54
N VAL A 65 -2.70 8.51 1.19
CA VAL A 65 -1.90 9.58 1.81
C VAL A 65 -1.34 10.53 0.75
N GLN A 66 -0.84 10.00 -0.37
CA GLN A 66 -0.38 10.83 -1.48
C GLN A 66 -1.51 11.68 -2.06
N MET A 67 -2.73 11.14 -2.17
CA MET A 67 -3.90 11.91 -2.57
C MET A 67 -4.20 13.06 -1.58
N ALA A 68 -4.07 12.81 -0.27
CA ALA A 68 -4.23 13.84 0.75
C ALA A 68 -3.13 14.91 0.69
N ALA A 69 -1.90 14.50 0.35
CA ALA A 69 -0.76 15.40 0.14
C ALA A 69 -0.78 16.13 -1.22
N GLY A 70 -1.82 15.95 -2.05
CA GLY A 70 -1.94 16.57 -3.38
C GLY A 70 -1.14 15.88 -4.50
N ASN A 71 -0.44 14.80 -4.19
CA ASN A 71 0.36 14.00 -5.12
C ASN A 71 -0.52 13.02 -5.93
N TYR A 72 -1.46 13.56 -6.70
CA TYR A 72 -2.47 12.75 -7.39
C TYR A 72 -1.90 11.76 -8.43
N GLY A 73 -0.83 12.12 -9.15
CA GLY A 73 -0.22 11.23 -10.13
C GLY A 73 0.34 9.96 -9.49
N LYS A 74 1.19 10.13 -8.48
CA LYS A 74 1.75 9.01 -7.71
C LYS A 74 0.64 8.17 -7.02
N SER A 75 -0.42 8.83 -6.54
CA SER A 75 -1.56 8.15 -5.92
C SER A 75 -2.26 7.20 -6.90
N VAL A 76 -2.47 7.65 -8.15
CA VAL A 76 -3.06 6.82 -9.21
C VAL A 76 -2.17 5.63 -9.51
N GLU A 77 -0.86 5.83 -9.67
CA GLU A 77 0.09 4.74 -9.91
C GLU A 77 0.04 3.65 -8.82
N ASP A 78 -0.03 4.06 -7.56
CA ASP A 78 -0.12 3.12 -6.44
C ASP A 78 -1.45 2.35 -6.42
N LEU A 79 -2.57 3.02 -6.71
CA LEU A 79 -3.88 2.38 -6.77
C LEU A 79 -4.01 1.45 -7.99
N GLU A 80 -3.41 1.79 -9.13
CA GLU A 80 -3.36 0.94 -10.32
C GLU A 80 -2.53 -0.32 -10.07
N LYS A 81 -1.37 -0.18 -9.42
CA LYS A 81 -0.56 -1.32 -8.98
C LYS A 81 -1.39 -2.29 -8.13
N VAL A 82 -2.12 -1.77 -7.15
CA VAL A 82 -3.01 -2.59 -6.30
C VAL A 82 -4.08 -3.30 -7.13
N ALA A 83 -4.73 -2.59 -8.07
CA ALA A 83 -5.78 -3.17 -8.90
C ALA A 83 -5.29 -4.26 -9.86
N ALA A 84 -4.00 -4.24 -10.20
CA ALA A 84 -3.33 -5.20 -11.08
C ALA A 84 -2.69 -6.40 -10.35
N MET A 85 -2.61 -6.38 -9.02
CA MET A 85 -2.08 -7.52 -8.26
C MET A 85 -3.05 -8.71 -8.30
N GLU A 86 -2.62 -9.86 -8.82
CA GLU A 86 -3.49 -11.05 -8.92
C GLU A 86 -3.84 -11.61 -7.53
N ASP A 87 -2.80 -11.87 -6.72
CA ASP A 87 -2.89 -12.48 -5.39
C ASP A 87 -3.30 -11.49 -4.27
N ALA A 88 -3.62 -10.24 -4.60
CA ALA A 88 -4.07 -9.28 -3.60
C ALA A 88 -5.51 -9.54 -3.18
N PRO A 89 -5.87 -9.28 -1.90
CA PRO A 89 -7.24 -9.43 -1.42
C PRO A 89 -8.24 -8.64 -2.28
N GLU A 90 -9.32 -9.29 -2.73
CA GLU A 90 -10.31 -8.70 -3.65
C GLU A 90 -10.96 -7.43 -3.11
N ASN A 91 -11.15 -7.36 -1.79
CA ASN A 91 -11.65 -6.15 -1.13
C ASN A 91 -10.71 -4.96 -1.36
N VAL A 92 -9.39 -5.16 -1.28
CA VAL A 92 -8.40 -4.10 -1.47
C VAL A 92 -8.36 -3.66 -2.94
N LYS A 93 -8.42 -4.60 -3.88
CA LYS A 93 -8.48 -4.31 -5.33
C LYS A 93 -9.74 -3.52 -5.69
N THR A 94 -10.88 -3.95 -5.15
CA THR A 94 -12.18 -3.28 -5.36
C THR A 94 -12.15 -1.86 -4.81
N MET A 95 -11.65 -1.66 -3.60
CA MET A 95 -11.48 -0.33 -3.01
C MET A 95 -10.57 0.56 -3.86
N ALA A 96 -9.45 0.03 -4.38
CA ALA A 96 -8.55 0.77 -5.25
C ALA A 96 -9.23 1.21 -6.54
N ARG A 97 -9.93 0.30 -7.23
CA ARG A 97 -10.70 0.59 -8.45
C ARG A 97 -11.78 1.66 -8.20
N GLN A 98 -12.52 1.56 -7.10
CA GLN A 98 -13.53 2.56 -6.73
C GLN A 98 -12.93 3.95 -6.52
N LYS A 99 -11.74 4.03 -5.88
CA LYS A 99 -11.04 5.30 -5.66
C LYS A 99 -10.59 5.92 -6.99
N LEU A 100 -10.06 5.12 -7.91
CA LEU A 100 -9.67 5.57 -9.25
C LEU A 100 -10.87 6.15 -10.01
N VAL A 101 -11.98 5.39 -10.12
CA VAL A 101 -13.20 5.84 -10.81
C VAL A 101 -13.73 7.14 -10.21
N LYS A 102 -13.82 7.22 -8.87
CA LYS A 102 -14.29 8.44 -8.19
C LYS A 102 -13.40 9.65 -8.50
N ARG A 103 -12.08 9.44 -8.64
CA ARG A 103 -11.15 10.51 -8.99
C ARG A 103 -11.34 10.96 -10.44
N GLU A 104 -11.52 10.02 -11.36
CA GLU A 104 -11.79 10.32 -12.77
C GLU A 104 -13.09 11.09 -12.96
N SER A 105 -14.17 10.69 -12.28
CA SER A 105 -15.43 11.43 -12.31
C SER A 105 -15.27 12.86 -11.80
N ARG A 106 -14.52 13.06 -10.70
CA ARG A 106 -14.20 14.41 -10.21
C ARG A 106 -13.36 15.22 -11.18
N ARG A 107 -12.43 14.58 -11.90
CA ARG A 107 -11.63 15.25 -12.93
C ARG A 107 -12.52 15.70 -14.09
N LYS A 108 -13.41 14.84 -14.58
CA LYS A 108 -14.36 15.16 -15.68
C LYS A 108 -15.35 16.27 -15.31
N ASN A 109 -15.78 16.33 -14.04
CA ASN A 109 -16.71 17.35 -13.57
C ASN A 109 -16.07 18.73 -13.30
N ASN A 110 -14.74 18.81 -13.25
CA ASN A 110 -14.00 20.05 -13.01
C ASN A 110 -13.42 20.66 -14.30
N VAL A 111 -13.77 20.11 -15.47
CA VAL A 111 -13.43 20.59 -16.82
C VAL A 111 -14.72 21.05 -17.48
#